data_AF-F3ZEQ7-F1
#
_entry.id   AF-F3ZEQ7-F1
#
_cell.length_a   1.000
_cell.length_b   1.000
_cell.length_c   1.000
_cell.angle_alpha   90.00
_cell.angle_beta   90.00
_cell.angle_gamma   90.00
#
_symmetry.space_group_name_H-M   'P 1'
#
loop_
_entity.id
_entity.type
_entity.pdbx_description
1 polymer ?
#
loop_
_entity_poly.entity_id
_entity_poly.type
_entity_poly.pdbx_seq_one_letter_code
_entity_poly.pdbx_strand_id
1 'polypeptide(L)'
;MQTLTTSGYREDPLEAGAVVWFTPGTIHRLVNEDALRITVVMQNSGLPEAGDAVLTMPPELLTDPATYADAVRIPAEGTEEERAGTARRRRDLATRRFLALREATEQGDPAPLAAFHRAAAALVRPQLDAWRTRLREGAEAATRASGAQLAALREGNAEHLAHARVTATGPTARGRFGMCGRLDVYTGS
;
A
#
# COMPACT_ATOMS: atom_id res chain seq x y z
N MET A 1 -3.37 -15.07 1.13
CA MET A 1 -2.54 -13.89 1.44
C MET A 1 -1.44 -14.35 2.38
N GLN A 2 -0.21 -14.00 2.09
CA GLN A 2 0.93 -14.35 2.94
C GLN A 2 1.48 -13.08 3.55
N THR A 3 1.67 -13.09 4.88
CA THR A 3 2.16 -11.96 5.65
C THR A 3 3.40 -12.34 6.45
N LEU A 4 4.28 -11.36 6.66
CA LEU A 4 5.42 -11.46 7.55
C LEU A 4 5.45 -10.20 8.43
N THR A 5 5.48 -10.42 9.74
CA THR A 5 5.59 -9.39 10.78
C THR A 5 6.67 -9.81 11.78
N THR A 6 6.94 -8.98 12.79
CA THR A 6 7.79 -9.36 13.92
C THR A 6 7.22 -10.51 14.75
N SER A 7 5.91 -10.78 14.66
CA SER A 7 5.28 -11.96 15.27
C SER A 7 5.43 -13.23 14.44
N GLY A 8 6.03 -13.14 13.26
CA GLY A 8 6.28 -14.27 12.36
C GLY A 8 5.45 -14.24 11.09
N TYR A 9 5.54 -15.35 10.37
CA TYR A 9 4.84 -15.61 9.12
C TYR A 9 3.41 -16.12 9.38
N ARG A 10 2.47 -15.66 8.56
CA ARG A 10 1.09 -16.15 8.56
C ARG A 10 0.54 -16.22 7.14
N GLU A 11 -0.33 -17.20 6.91
CA GLU A 11 -1.07 -17.36 5.68
C GLU A 11 -2.57 -17.37 5.94
N ASP A 12 -3.29 -16.51 5.23
CA ASP A 12 -4.75 -16.36 5.32
C ASP A 12 -5.37 -16.62 3.94
N PRO A 13 -6.28 -17.61 3.79
CA PRO A 13 -7.01 -17.84 2.55
C PRO A 13 -7.78 -16.58 2.10
N LEU A 14 -7.72 -16.27 0.80
CA LEU A 14 -8.47 -15.16 0.20
C LEU A 14 -9.68 -15.67 -0.57
N GLU A 15 -10.64 -16.22 0.17
CA GLU A 15 -11.92 -16.68 -0.37
C GLU A 15 -12.91 -15.52 -0.52
N ALA A 16 -13.98 -15.74 -1.28
CA ALA A 16 -15.02 -14.71 -1.46
C ALA A 16 -15.63 -14.31 -0.11
N GLY A 17 -15.64 -13.01 0.17
CA GLY A 17 -16.13 -12.45 1.44
C GLY A 17 -15.08 -12.34 2.54
N ALA A 18 -13.86 -12.85 2.34
CA ALA A 18 -12.77 -12.65 3.28
C ALA A 18 -12.37 -11.16 3.38
N VAL A 19 -12.15 -10.69 4.61
CA VAL A 19 -11.60 -9.36 4.90
C VAL A 19 -10.31 -9.53 5.68
N VAL A 20 -9.22 -9.03 5.13
CA VAL A 20 -7.92 -9.01 5.80
C VAL A 20 -7.50 -7.56 5.96
N TRP A 21 -7.20 -7.15 7.20
CA TRP A 21 -6.56 -5.88 7.50
C TRP A 21 -5.15 -6.13 8.03
N PHE A 22 -4.26 -5.17 7.81
CA PHE A 22 -2.94 -5.15 8.42
C PHE A 22 -2.48 -3.73 8.65
N THR A 23 -1.57 -3.56 9.62
CA THR A 23 -1.00 -2.27 10.01
C THR A 23 0.38 -2.07 9.35
N PRO A 24 0.92 -0.83 9.38
CA PRO A 24 2.30 -0.58 8.95
C PRO A 24 3.31 -1.54 9.62
N GLY A 25 4.37 -1.89 8.88
CA GLY A 25 5.34 -2.91 9.29
C GLY A 25 4.96 -4.35 8.88
N THR A 26 3.85 -4.53 8.18
CA THR A 26 3.47 -5.83 7.61
C THR A 26 3.98 -5.95 6.18
N ILE A 27 4.88 -6.90 5.94
CA ILE A 27 5.22 -7.31 4.59
C ILE A 27 4.15 -8.30 4.14
N HIS A 28 3.60 -8.11 2.94
CA HIS A 28 2.59 -9.01 2.41
C HIS A 28 2.81 -9.32 0.94
N ARG A 29 2.31 -10.48 0.53
CA ARG A 29 2.15 -10.83 -0.88
C ARG A 29 0.84 -11.56 -1.11
N LEU A 30 0.31 -11.37 -2.31
CA LEU A 30 -0.89 -12.02 -2.80
C LEU A 30 -0.47 -13.16 -3.72
N VAL A 31 -0.87 -14.38 -3.37
CA VAL A 31 -0.70 -15.55 -4.21
C VAL A 31 -2.03 -15.76 -4.92
N ASN A 32 -2.00 -15.74 -6.24
CA ASN A 32 -3.16 -16.04 -7.06
C ASN A 32 -3.00 -17.44 -7.63
N GLU A 33 -3.77 -18.39 -7.10
CA GLU A 33 -3.80 -19.78 -7.58
C GLU A 33 -4.78 -19.97 -8.75
N ASP A 34 -5.83 -19.13 -8.84
CA ASP A 34 -6.88 -19.17 -9.86
C ASP A 34 -7.19 -17.77 -10.44
N ALA A 35 -8.45 -17.33 -10.38
CA ALA A 35 -8.94 -16.06 -10.88
C ALA A 35 -9.25 -15.09 -9.73
N LEU A 36 -8.30 -14.91 -8.80
CA LEU A 36 -8.47 -14.04 -7.64
C LEU A 36 -8.80 -12.62 -8.07
N ARG A 37 -9.92 -12.10 -7.57
CA ARG A 37 -10.34 -10.71 -7.70
C ARG A 37 -10.53 -10.13 -6.31
N ILE A 38 -9.86 -9.03 -6.04
CA ILE A 38 -9.92 -8.34 -4.74
C ILE A 38 -10.18 -6.86 -4.92
N THR A 39 -10.86 -6.28 -3.94
CA THR A 39 -10.97 -4.84 -3.77
C THR A 39 -10.08 -4.44 -2.62
N VAL A 40 -9.11 -3.57 -2.87
CA VAL A 40 -8.20 -3.06 -1.85
C VAL A 40 -8.63 -1.65 -1.49
N VAL A 41 -8.90 -1.43 -0.20
CA VAL A 41 -9.16 -0.09 0.35
C VAL A 41 -7.91 0.36 1.09
N MET A 42 -7.29 1.43 0.62
CA MET A 42 -6.08 1.98 1.22
C MET A 42 -6.45 3.12 2.17
N GLN A 43 -5.97 3.04 3.41
CA GLN A 43 -6.27 4.03 4.44
C GLN A 43 -5.50 5.34 4.19
N ASN A 44 -5.87 6.39 4.94
CA ASN A 44 -5.15 7.66 5.02
C ASN A 44 -5.03 8.41 3.69
N SER A 45 -6.09 8.41 2.87
CA SER A 45 -6.14 9.22 1.64
C SER A 45 -5.11 8.79 0.58
N GLY A 46 -4.86 7.49 0.46
CA GLY A 46 -3.98 6.93 -0.57
C GLY A 46 -2.48 7.11 -0.29
N LEU A 47 -2.08 7.11 0.99
CA LEU A 47 -0.66 7.12 1.37
C LEU A 47 0.16 5.98 0.74
N PRO A 48 -0.35 4.74 0.59
CA PRO A 48 0.39 3.70 -0.08
C PRO A 48 0.72 4.00 -1.53
N GLU A 49 -0.21 4.61 -2.26
CA GLU A 49 0.01 5.09 -3.63
C GLU A 49 0.93 6.32 -3.67
N ALA A 50 0.98 7.07 -2.57
CA ALA A 50 1.91 8.18 -2.36
C ALA A 50 3.30 7.73 -1.89
N GLY A 51 3.61 6.43 -1.96
CA GLY A 51 4.95 5.88 -1.75
C GLY A 51 5.23 5.34 -0.35
N ASP A 52 4.21 5.10 0.49
CA ASP A 52 4.40 4.49 1.81
C ASP A 52 4.76 3.00 1.77
N ALA A 53 4.45 2.34 0.66
CA ALA A 53 4.72 0.95 0.42
C ALA A 53 6.12 0.76 -0.19
N VAL A 54 7.00 0.10 0.56
CA VAL A 54 8.36 -0.25 0.12
C VAL A 54 8.40 -1.73 -0.26
N LEU A 55 8.79 -2.04 -1.49
CA LEU A 55 8.98 -3.41 -1.94
C LEU A 55 10.20 -4.03 -1.24
N THR A 56 10.14 -5.33 -0.97
CA THR A 56 11.24 -6.11 -0.35
C THR A 56 12.43 -6.28 -1.29
N MET A 57 13.11 -5.20 -1.63
CA MET A 57 14.28 -5.24 -2.49
C MET A 57 15.53 -5.69 -1.72
N PRO A 58 16.56 -6.18 -2.42
CA PRO A 58 17.88 -6.40 -1.85
C PRO A 58 18.44 -5.17 -1.13
N PRO A 59 19.23 -5.33 -0.04
CA PRO A 59 19.80 -4.21 0.70
C PRO A 59 20.57 -3.20 -0.16
N GLU A 60 21.28 -3.68 -1.18
CA GLU A 60 22.02 -2.87 -2.15
C GLU A 60 21.13 -1.97 -3.03
N LEU A 61 19.82 -2.24 -3.09
CA LEU A 61 18.83 -1.42 -3.79
C LEU A 61 17.97 -0.57 -2.82
N LEU A 62 18.25 -0.64 -1.52
CA LEU A 62 17.54 0.10 -0.47
C LEU A 62 18.42 1.20 0.15
N THR A 63 19.53 1.55 -0.49
CA THR A 63 20.55 2.45 0.05
C THR A 63 20.12 3.92 0.09
N ASP A 64 19.42 4.37 -0.95
CA ASP A 64 18.99 5.75 -1.12
C ASP A 64 17.76 5.84 -2.04
N PRO A 65 17.01 6.97 -1.99
CA PRO A 65 15.78 7.12 -2.74
C PRO A 65 15.94 7.00 -4.27
N ALA A 66 17.07 7.43 -4.85
CA ALA A 66 17.28 7.40 -6.29
C ALA A 66 17.52 5.97 -6.77
N THR A 67 18.45 5.25 -6.11
CA THR A 67 18.72 3.84 -6.39
C THR A 67 17.45 2.98 -6.25
N TYR A 68 16.68 3.20 -5.19
CA TYR A 68 15.42 2.50 -4.98
C TYR A 68 14.39 2.83 -6.07
N ALA A 69 14.22 4.11 -6.40
CA ALA A 69 13.28 4.55 -7.44
C ALA A 69 13.58 3.90 -8.80
N ASP A 70 14.85 3.83 -9.18
CA ASP A 70 15.26 3.18 -10.42
C ASP A 70 15.03 1.67 -10.39
N ALA A 71 15.29 1.01 -9.26
CA ALA A 71 15.07 -0.42 -9.10
C ALA A 71 13.59 -0.83 -9.24
N VAL A 72 12.67 0.01 -8.78
CA VAL A 72 11.23 -0.30 -8.77
C VAL A 72 10.47 0.25 -9.97
N ARG A 73 11.10 1.11 -10.78
CA ARG A 73 10.48 1.77 -11.93
C ARG A 73 10.12 0.75 -13.01
N ILE A 74 8.89 0.86 -13.51
CA ILE A 74 8.48 0.25 -14.77
C ILE A 74 8.44 1.39 -15.80
N PRO A 75 9.32 1.40 -16.81
CA PRO A 75 9.30 2.40 -17.86
C PRO A 75 7.91 2.49 -18.51
N ALA A 76 7.45 3.71 -18.78
CA ALA A 76 6.18 3.91 -19.46
C ALA A 76 6.32 3.58 -20.96
N GLU A 77 7.52 3.80 -21.49
CA GLU A 77 7.94 3.52 -22.84
C GLU A 77 8.02 2.01 -23.10
N GLY A 78 7.92 1.62 -24.38
CA GLY A 78 7.98 0.23 -24.82
C GLY A 78 6.60 -0.41 -25.01
N THR A 79 6.63 -1.67 -25.44
CA THR A 79 5.46 -2.52 -25.62
C THR A 79 4.87 -2.97 -24.28
N GLU A 80 3.62 -3.41 -24.32
CA GLU A 80 2.96 -3.99 -23.14
C GLU A 80 3.72 -5.22 -22.60
N GLU A 81 4.28 -6.04 -23.49
CA GLU A 81 5.05 -7.23 -23.12
C GLU A 81 6.36 -6.87 -22.40
N GLU A 82 7.07 -5.84 -22.86
CA GLU A 82 8.30 -5.35 -22.22
C GLU A 82 8.02 -4.78 -20.81
N ARG A 83 6.93 -4.01 -20.67
CA ARG A 83 6.48 -3.52 -19.36
C ARG A 83 6.08 -4.66 -18.44
N ALA A 84 5.32 -5.64 -18.93
CA ALA A 84 4.95 -6.82 -18.18
C ALA A 84 6.17 -7.64 -17.74
N GLY A 85 7.17 -7.79 -18.63
CA GLY A 85 8.45 -8.42 -18.33
C GLY A 85 9.19 -7.71 -17.20
N THR A 86 9.22 -6.38 -17.22
CA THR A 86 9.83 -5.57 -16.14
C THR A 86 9.08 -5.74 -14.82
N ALA A 87 7.74 -5.70 -14.85
CA ALA A 87 6.90 -5.93 -13.68
C ALA A 87 7.15 -7.32 -13.05
N ARG A 88 7.27 -8.37 -13.87
CA ARG A 88 7.58 -9.74 -13.43
C ARG A 88 8.97 -9.82 -12.77
N ARG A 89 10.00 -9.25 -13.39
CA ARG A 89 11.36 -9.22 -12.81
C ARG A 89 11.40 -8.52 -11.45
N ARG A 90 10.74 -7.35 -11.33
CA ARG A 90 10.61 -6.61 -10.07
C ARG A 90 9.90 -7.44 -8.99
N ARG A 91 8.79 -8.09 -9.34
CA ARG A 91 8.04 -8.99 -8.44
C ARG A 91 8.91 -10.15 -7.97
N ASP A 92 9.64 -10.80 -8.88
CA ASP A 92 10.44 -11.98 -8.55
C ASP A 92 11.59 -11.62 -7.60
N LEU A 93 12.19 -10.44 -7.77
CA LEU A 93 13.20 -9.92 -6.86
C LEU A 93 12.64 -9.67 -5.46
N ALA A 94 11.50 -8.98 -5.37
CA ALA A 94 10.78 -8.75 -4.12
C ALA A 94 10.42 -10.07 -3.43
N THR A 95 9.97 -11.05 -4.22
CA THR A 95 9.54 -12.37 -3.74
C THR A 95 10.70 -13.17 -3.17
N ARG A 96 11.86 -13.22 -3.83
CA ARG A 96 13.04 -13.92 -3.32
C ARG A 96 13.48 -13.36 -1.96
N ARG A 97 13.46 -12.04 -1.82
CA ARG A 97 13.81 -11.40 -0.54
C ARG A 97 12.76 -11.61 0.53
N PHE A 98 11.47 -11.60 0.21
CA PHE A 98 10.42 -12.00 1.15
C PHE A 98 10.67 -13.40 1.71
N LEU A 99 11.00 -14.37 0.86
CA LEU A 99 11.28 -15.75 1.27
C LEU A 99 12.51 -15.83 2.19
N ALA A 100 13.59 -15.09 1.88
CA ALA A 100 14.77 -15.03 2.74
C ALA A 100 14.48 -14.39 4.11
N LEU A 101 13.67 -13.32 4.15
CA LEU A 101 13.24 -12.69 5.40
C LEU A 101 12.37 -13.63 6.24
N ARG A 102 11.47 -14.37 5.58
CA ARG A 102 10.65 -15.40 6.22
C ARG A 102 11.53 -16.50 6.82
N GLU A 103 12.44 -17.06 6.05
CA GLU A 103 13.33 -18.14 6.47
C GLU A 103 14.16 -17.73 7.70
N ALA A 104 14.78 -16.55 7.68
CA ALA A 104 15.52 -16.03 8.82
C ALA A 104 14.62 -15.88 10.07
N THR A 105 13.40 -15.36 9.89
CA THR A 105 12.43 -15.20 10.99
C THR A 105 12.00 -16.55 11.56
N GLU A 106 11.73 -17.54 10.72
CA GLU A 106 11.38 -18.92 11.13
C GLU A 106 12.54 -19.63 11.84
N GLN A 107 13.79 -19.30 11.50
CA GLN A 107 15.00 -19.75 12.19
C GLN A 107 15.30 -18.98 13.49
N GLY A 108 14.48 -17.97 13.83
CA GLY A 108 14.64 -17.17 15.04
C GLY A 108 15.62 -16.01 14.94
N ASP A 109 16.02 -15.61 13.72
CA ASP A 109 16.82 -14.40 13.47
C ASP A 109 15.94 -13.21 13.07
N PRO A 110 15.66 -12.26 13.99
CA PRO A 110 14.88 -11.07 13.68
C PRO A 110 15.67 -9.97 12.97
N ALA A 111 17.00 -10.07 12.90
CA ALA A 111 17.86 -8.98 12.45
C ALA A 111 17.63 -8.57 10.98
N PRO A 112 17.42 -9.49 10.01
CA PRO A 112 17.16 -9.12 8.63
C PRO A 112 15.86 -8.34 8.44
N LEU A 113 14.77 -8.74 9.11
CA LEU A 113 13.50 -8.04 9.06
C LEU A 113 13.62 -6.63 9.68
N ALA A 114 14.29 -6.53 10.82
CA ALA A 114 14.54 -5.24 11.46
C ALA A 114 15.42 -4.31 10.58
N ALA A 115 16.42 -4.87 9.89
CA ALA A 115 17.25 -4.11 8.95
C ALA A 115 16.44 -3.61 7.74
N PHE A 116 15.56 -4.44 7.19
CA PHE A 116 14.65 -4.04 6.12
C PHE A 116 13.73 -2.89 6.56
N HIS A 117 13.10 -2.98 7.74
CA HIS A 117 12.26 -1.90 8.26
C HIS A 117 13.01 -0.57 8.43
N ARG A 118 14.26 -0.61 8.93
CA ARG A 118 15.10 0.60 9.03
C ARG A 118 15.42 1.20 7.67
N ALA A 119 15.78 0.37 6.68
CA ALA A 119 16.07 0.82 5.33
C ALA A 119 14.82 1.44 4.67
N ALA A 120 13.67 0.78 4.77
CA ALA A 120 12.39 1.28 4.29
C ALA A 120 12.04 2.64 4.93
N ALA A 121 12.17 2.78 6.25
CA ALA A 121 11.93 4.04 6.94
C ALA A 121 12.89 5.16 6.49
N ALA A 122 14.15 4.85 6.23
CA ALA A 122 15.12 5.82 5.71
C ALA A 122 14.76 6.29 4.29
N LEU A 123 14.35 5.36 3.41
CA LEU A 123 13.96 5.66 2.03
C LEU A 123 12.76 6.60 1.94
N VAL A 124 11.77 6.40 2.81
CA VAL A 124 10.53 7.20 2.76
C VAL A 124 10.62 8.51 3.51
N ARG A 125 11.67 8.72 4.32
CA ARG A 125 11.84 9.93 5.14
C ARG A 125 11.67 11.25 4.38
N PRO A 126 12.15 11.42 3.13
CA PRO A 126 11.94 12.66 2.37
C PRO A 126 10.47 12.94 2.01
N GLN A 127 9.58 11.94 2.10
CA GLN A 127 8.17 12.06 1.70
C GLN A 127 7.25 12.49 2.85
N LEU A 128 7.76 12.53 4.09
CA LEU A 128 6.93 12.69 5.29
C LEU A 128 6.14 14.00 5.32
N ASP A 129 6.70 15.11 4.86
CA ASP A 129 5.97 16.40 4.82
C ASP A 129 4.82 16.37 3.81
N ALA A 130 5.03 15.73 2.66
CA ALA A 130 3.99 15.54 1.67
C ALA A 130 2.89 14.60 2.18
N TRP A 131 3.26 13.55 2.94
CA TRP A 131 2.30 12.66 3.57
C TRP A 131 1.51 13.35 4.68
N ARG A 132 2.16 14.19 5.50
CA ARG A 132 1.47 15.00 6.51
C ARG A 132 0.44 15.91 5.88
N THR A 133 0.77 16.54 4.76
CA THR A 133 -0.15 17.38 3.99
C THR A 133 -1.36 16.57 3.50
N ARG A 134 -1.12 15.40 2.89
CA ARG A 134 -2.19 14.48 2.45
C ARG A 134 -3.10 14.01 3.58
N LEU A 135 -2.52 13.65 4.74
CA LEU A 135 -3.27 13.22 5.91
C LEU A 135 -4.18 14.35 6.41
N ARG A 136 -3.61 15.57 6.52
CA ARG A 136 -4.33 16.77 6.97
C ARG A 136 -5.51 17.12 6.07
N GLU A 137 -5.30 17.04 4.76
CA GLU A 137 -6.29 17.43 3.76
C GLU A 137 -7.37 16.37 3.52
N GLY A 138 -7.07 15.09 3.79
CA GLY A 138 -8.05 14.01 3.68
C GLY A 138 -8.58 13.54 5.04
N ALA A 139 -8.05 12.44 5.56
CA ALA A 139 -8.62 11.77 6.74
C ALA A 139 -8.77 12.69 7.98
N GLU A 140 -7.83 13.60 8.23
CA GLU A 140 -7.91 14.54 9.35
C GLU A 140 -9.01 15.59 9.12
N ALA A 141 -9.13 16.13 7.90
CA ALA A 141 -10.21 17.04 7.54
C ALA A 141 -11.59 16.37 7.65
N ALA A 142 -11.73 15.12 7.17
CA ALA A 142 -12.96 14.35 7.28
C ALA A 142 -13.36 14.06 8.74
N THR A 143 -12.37 13.73 9.58
CA THR A 143 -12.59 13.50 11.02
C THR A 143 -13.06 14.78 11.72
N ARG A 144 -12.40 15.91 11.42
CA ARG A 144 -12.79 17.23 11.96
C ARG A 144 -14.19 17.65 11.51
N ALA A 145 -14.54 17.42 10.24
CA ALA A 145 -15.89 17.69 9.72
C ALA A 145 -16.95 16.85 10.45
N SER A 146 -16.68 15.56 10.66
CA SER A 146 -17.56 14.66 11.42
C SER A 146 -17.73 15.14 12.87
N GLY A 147 -16.65 15.60 13.51
CA GLY A 147 -16.70 16.18 14.85
C GLY A 147 -17.57 17.44 14.92
N ALA A 148 -17.46 18.33 13.94
CA ALA A 148 -18.29 19.53 13.85
C ALA A 148 -19.78 19.21 13.64
N GLN A 149 -20.09 18.21 12.80
CA GLN A 149 -21.46 17.73 12.59
C GLN A 149 -22.06 17.17 13.88
N LEU A 150 -21.30 16.38 14.63
CA LEU A 150 -21.73 15.85 15.94
C LEU A 150 -21.98 16.98 16.96
N ALA A 151 -21.14 18.02 16.98
CA ALA A 151 -21.34 19.18 17.85
C ALA A 151 -22.62 19.94 17.49
N ALA A 152 -22.84 20.22 16.20
CA ALA A 152 -24.05 20.89 15.72
C ALA A 152 -25.32 20.11 16.09
N LEU A 153 -25.32 18.78 15.93
CA LEU A 153 -26.45 17.94 16.32
C LEU A 153 -26.76 18.01 17.81
N ARG A 154 -25.75 18.09 18.68
CA ARG A 154 -25.95 18.27 20.13
C ARG A 154 -26.64 19.59 20.48
N GLU A 155 -26.43 20.61 19.66
CA GLU A 155 -27.05 21.93 19.80
C GLU A 155 -28.42 22.02 19.09
N GLY A 156 -28.91 20.91 18.51
CA GLY A 156 -30.17 20.88 17.76
C GLY A 156 -30.06 21.44 16.33
N ASN A 157 -28.85 21.72 15.83
CA ASN A 157 -28.62 22.18 14.47
C ASN A 157 -28.37 21.00 13.52
N ALA A 158 -29.30 20.81 12.57
CA ALA A 158 -29.25 19.77 11.55
C ALA A 158 -28.99 20.28 10.12
N GLU A 159 -28.55 21.53 9.95
CA GLU A 159 -28.37 22.18 8.63
C GLU A 159 -27.51 21.36 7.65
N HIS A 160 -26.45 20.72 8.15
CA HIS A 160 -25.56 19.88 7.33
C HIS A 160 -26.28 18.73 6.61
N LEU A 161 -27.44 18.27 7.10
CA LEU A 161 -28.23 17.23 6.43
C LEU A 161 -28.82 17.73 5.10
N ALA A 162 -29.13 19.03 4.99
CA ALA A 162 -29.60 19.64 3.74
C ALA A 162 -28.51 19.66 2.65
N HIS A 163 -27.25 19.46 3.01
CA HIS A 163 -26.11 19.39 2.09
C HIS A 163 -25.71 17.95 1.72
N ALA A 164 -26.52 16.95 2.09
CA ALA A 164 -26.27 15.57 1.74
C ALA A 164 -26.15 15.38 0.21
N ARG A 165 -25.14 14.63 -0.21
CA ARG A 165 -24.87 14.35 -1.63
C ARG A 165 -24.43 12.91 -1.82
N VAL A 166 -24.81 12.32 -2.95
CA VAL A 166 -24.31 11.01 -3.39
C VAL A 166 -23.23 11.27 -4.43
N THR A 167 -22.07 10.62 -4.25
CA THR A 167 -20.96 10.68 -5.21
C THR A 167 -20.68 9.28 -5.73
N ALA A 168 -20.61 9.13 -7.04
CA ALA A 168 -20.22 7.91 -7.72
C ALA A 168 -19.01 8.20 -8.60
N THR A 169 -18.03 7.29 -8.59
CA THR A 169 -16.82 7.40 -9.41
C THR A 169 -16.48 6.06 -10.03
N GLY A 170 -15.79 6.09 -11.17
CA GLY A 170 -15.25 4.92 -11.86
C GLY A 170 -13.72 4.97 -11.91
N PRO A 171 -13.08 3.96 -12.49
CA PRO A 171 -11.63 3.94 -12.59
C PRO A 171 -11.14 5.03 -13.56
N THR A 172 -10.21 5.86 -13.10
CA THR A 172 -9.55 6.92 -13.89
C THR A 172 -8.44 6.37 -14.79
N ALA A 173 -7.91 5.20 -14.45
CA ALA A 173 -7.00 4.42 -15.30
C ALA A 173 -7.30 2.93 -15.14
N ARG A 174 -7.09 2.14 -16.20
CA ARG A 174 -7.30 0.69 -16.18
C ARG A 174 -6.04 -0.09 -16.48
N GLY A 175 -5.90 -1.24 -15.85
CA GLY A 175 -4.83 -2.20 -16.14
C GLY A 175 -3.40 -1.71 -15.87
N ARG A 176 -3.19 -0.68 -15.01
CA ARG A 176 -1.84 -0.19 -14.68
C ARG A 176 -1.05 -1.25 -13.91
N PHE A 177 0.26 -1.34 -14.17
CA PHE A 177 1.14 -2.21 -13.40
C PHE A 177 1.38 -1.65 -12.00
N GLY A 178 0.69 -2.21 -11.00
CA GLY A 178 0.90 -1.94 -9.59
C GLY A 178 1.95 -2.83 -8.96
N MET A 179 2.13 -2.69 -7.64
CA MET A 179 3.04 -3.55 -6.86
C MET A 179 2.54 -5.00 -6.77
N CYS A 180 1.22 -5.20 -6.68
CA CYS A 180 0.61 -6.51 -6.45
C CYS A 180 -0.15 -7.09 -7.66
N GLY A 181 -0.11 -6.44 -8.83
CA GLY A 181 -0.85 -6.89 -10.00
C GLY A 181 -1.25 -5.76 -10.94
N ARG A 182 -2.26 -6.00 -11.77
CA ARG A 182 -2.89 -4.95 -12.59
C ARG A 182 -3.94 -4.21 -11.76
N LEU A 183 -3.92 -2.88 -11.84
CA LEU A 183 -4.78 -2.00 -11.07
C LEU A 183 -5.70 -1.21 -12.00
N ASP A 184 -6.97 -1.20 -11.64
CA ASP A 184 -7.89 -0.15 -12.02
C ASP A 184 -7.85 0.91 -10.91
N VAL A 185 -7.42 2.12 -11.26
CA VAL A 185 -7.13 3.20 -10.30
C VAL A 185 -8.39 4.03 -10.08
N TYR A 186 -8.74 4.27 -8.82
CA TYR A 186 -9.85 5.12 -8.42
C TYR A 186 -9.29 6.33 -7.69
N THR A 187 -9.84 7.51 -7.96
CA THR A 187 -9.54 8.70 -7.17
C THR A 187 -10.58 8.85 -6.06
N GLY A 188 -10.11 9.04 -4.82
CA GLY A 188 -10.98 9.45 -3.73
C GLY A 188 -11.61 10.82 -4.01
N SER A 189 -12.82 11.04 -3.49
CA SER A 189 -13.54 12.30 -3.54
C SER A 189 -13.14 13.25 -2.41
#